data_AF-A0A3Q3RCQ7-F1
#
_entry.id   AF-A0A3Q3RCQ7-F1
#
_cell.length_a   1.000
_cell.length_b   1.000
_cell.length_c   1.000
_cell.angle_alpha   90.00
_cell.angle_beta   90.00
_cell.angle_gamma   90.00
#
_symmetry.space_group_name_H-M   'P 1'
#
loop_
_entity.id
_entity.type
_entity.pdbx_description
1 polymer ?
#
loop_
_entity_poly.entity_id
_entity_poly.type
_entity_poly.pdbx_seq_one_letter_code
_entity_poly.pdbx_strand_id
1 'polypeptide(L)'
;MSVQNHSPQQTGGPNLLNTEIIRNQAELFRGECMRLIQETGKACKRMNDDTIKQLDQRNRNIQFLKKELELKLEEIILELDALTTLQSRVVKALETCKEALRATVLCLEERMKCVPSDRLHDVVDRELLKEKEVIEGVASLLQRVVDQITEQIRLNRSAKYHLEQDLKEKFEAQCIDNSCALMTSHSIENPHQSKNTSTLLPSLTVTPKQWENTSDINIAKQTATDMQKQLQATTMAFQMNIQENKSLKSQMENQLAKVLSELAGQQKIREDLQVATTEAERFLSLAQTRLHLRHQRPAKEQCHDPAQSQLLSEVQQLTAQISRLRKAVAHSEEEQRAIVRCQLELQENIEIKANSLYIDEVVCTQHREPIIINNF
;
A
#
# COMPACT_ATOMS: atom_id res chain seq x y z
N MET A 1 -42.13 24.47 110.04
CA MET A 1 -42.22 25.90 110.37
C MET A 1 -42.75 26.64 109.15
N SER A 2 -43.74 27.50 109.40
CA SER A 2 -44.31 28.49 108.51
C SER A 2 -43.24 29.36 107.83
N VAL A 3 -43.47 29.85 106.61
CA VAL A 3 -44.04 31.17 106.32
C VAL A 3 -44.00 31.39 104.80
N GLN A 4 -45.11 31.94 104.35
CA GLN A 4 -45.55 32.28 103.01
C GLN A 4 -45.09 33.69 102.60
N ASN A 5 -45.19 33.97 101.29
CA ASN A 5 -45.40 35.28 100.66
C ASN A 5 -44.15 36.16 100.45
N HIS A 6 -43.98 36.91 99.34
CA HIS A 6 -44.94 37.49 98.41
C HIS A 6 -44.40 37.57 96.97
N SER A 7 -45.35 37.49 96.03
CA SER A 7 -45.30 37.83 94.59
C SER A 7 -44.63 39.19 94.30
N PRO A 8 -44.29 39.47 93.01
CA PRO A 8 -45.32 40.04 92.16
C PRO A 8 -45.43 39.38 90.79
N GLN A 9 -46.69 39.23 90.38
CA GLN A 9 -47.10 39.07 89.00
C GLN A 9 -46.47 40.19 88.17
N GLN A 10 -45.62 39.80 87.20
CA GLN A 10 -45.57 40.51 85.94
C GLN A 10 -46.35 39.70 84.92
N THR A 11 -47.53 40.25 84.65
CA THR A 11 -48.37 40.07 83.48
C THR A 11 -47.55 40.08 82.19
N GLY A 12 -47.17 38.90 81.71
CA GLY A 12 -46.95 38.65 80.29
C GLY A 12 -48.20 37.96 79.76
N GLY A 13 -49.24 38.73 79.41
CA GLY A 13 -50.34 38.17 78.62
C GLY A 13 -49.75 37.49 77.36
N PRO A 14 -50.32 36.38 76.87
CA PRO A 14 -49.77 35.70 75.69
C PRO A 14 -49.61 36.74 74.59
N ASN A 15 -48.38 36.90 74.10
CA ASN A 15 -48.04 37.87 73.08
C ASN A 15 -48.71 37.41 71.77
N LEU A 16 -50.00 37.77 71.60
CA LEU A 16 -50.88 37.31 70.52
C LEU A 16 -50.27 37.58 69.15
N LEU A 17 -49.57 38.71 69.02
CA LEU A 17 -48.81 39.07 67.83
C LEU A 17 -47.65 38.10 67.58
N ASN A 18 -46.90 37.72 68.62
CA ASN A 18 -45.82 36.73 68.50
C ASN A 18 -46.34 35.32 68.15
N THR A 19 -47.49 34.90 68.72
CA THR A 19 -48.11 33.61 68.35
C THR A 19 -48.60 33.60 66.91
N GLU A 20 -49.11 34.72 66.40
CA GLU A 20 -49.56 34.84 65.01
C GLU A 20 -48.38 34.89 64.03
N ILE A 21 -47.27 35.55 64.41
CA ILE A 21 -46.00 35.51 63.66
C ILE A 21 -45.48 34.07 63.56
N ILE A 22 -45.45 33.32 64.67
CA ILE A 22 -44.98 31.92 64.68
C ILE A 22 -45.91 31.02 63.84
N ARG A 23 -47.24 31.21 63.91
CA ARG A 23 -48.20 30.47 63.07
C ARG A 23 -47.96 30.75 61.58
N ASN A 24 -47.82 32.02 61.20
CA ASN A 24 -47.57 32.41 59.82
C ASN A 24 -46.21 31.85 59.31
N GLN A 25 -45.17 31.86 60.15
CA GLN A 25 -43.88 31.23 59.83
C GLN A 25 -44.00 29.71 59.64
N ALA A 26 -44.75 29.02 60.50
CA ALA A 26 -44.99 27.58 60.37
C ALA A 26 -45.82 27.24 59.12
N GLU A 27 -46.80 28.07 58.75
CA GLU A 27 -47.58 27.92 57.52
C GLU A 27 -46.74 28.11 56.26
N LEU A 28 -45.86 29.12 56.25
CA LEU A 28 -44.88 29.34 55.17
C LEU A 28 -43.91 28.16 55.06
N PHE A 29 -43.31 27.72 56.16
CA PHE A 29 -42.39 26.57 56.18
C PHE A 29 -43.08 25.28 55.71
N ARG A 30 -44.33 25.03 56.14
CA ARG A 30 -45.12 23.90 55.64
C ARG A 30 -45.36 24.00 54.14
N GLY A 31 -45.64 25.19 53.62
CA GLY A 31 -45.75 25.46 52.18
C GLY A 31 -44.45 25.15 51.44
N GLU A 32 -43.30 25.56 51.98
CA GLU A 32 -41.98 25.24 51.45
C GLU A 32 -41.70 23.73 51.46
N CYS A 33 -42.01 23.02 52.55
CA CYS A 33 -41.86 21.56 52.63
C CYS A 33 -42.73 20.85 51.59
N MET A 34 -44.00 21.25 51.43
CA MET A 34 -44.89 20.66 50.43
C MET A 34 -44.39 20.88 49.00
N ARG A 35 -43.90 22.10 48.72
CA ARG A 35 -43.28 22.42 47.42
C ARG A 35 -42.04 21.55 47.18
N LEU A 36 -41.16 21.44 48.18
CA LEU A 36 -39.95 20.62 48.11
C LEU A 36 -40.28 19.14 47.86
N ILE A 37 -41.28 18.58 48.55
CA ILE A 37 -41.74 17.20 48.33
C ILE A 37 -42.22 17.01 46.89
N GLN A 38 -43.02 17.94 46.38
CA GLN A 38 -43.54 17.85 45.02
C GLN A 38 -42.43 17.99 43.96
N GLU A 39 -41.53 18.94 44.13
CA GLU A 39 -40.39 19.18 43.25
C GLU A 39 -39.44 17.97 43.24
N THR A 40 -39.14 17.42 44.42
CA THR A 40 -38.30 16.22 44.58
C THR A 40 -38.97 15.01 43.94
N GLY A 41 -40.26 14.77 44.19
CA GLY A 41 -40.99 13.66 43.57
C GLY A 41 -41.01 13.74 42.04
N LYS A 42 -41.24 14.94 41.48
CA LYS A 42 -41.15 15.18 40.04
C LYS A 42 -39.73 14.99 39.50
N ALA A 43 -38.71 15.44 40.23
CA ALA A 43 -37.31 15.27 39.84
C ALA A 43 -36.91 13.79 39.82
N CYS A 44 -37.19 13.04 40.90
CA CYS A 44 -36.91 11.60 40.98
C CYS A 44 -37.60 10.81 39.86
N LYS A 45 -38.88 11.11 39.59
CA LYS A 45 -39.62 10.45 38.50
C LYS A 45 -38.98 10.74 37.15
N ARG A 46 -38.65 12.00 36.84
CA ARG A 46 -37.98 12.37 35.59
C ARG A 46 -36.65 11.67 35.41
N MET A 47 -35.81 11.65 36.45
CA MET A 47 -34.52 10.95 36.42
C MET A 47 -34.67 9.45 36.17
N ASN A 48 -35.66 8.81 36.81
CA ASN A 48 -35.97 7.41 36.59
C ASN A 48 -36.47 7.14 35.17
N ASP A 49 -37.42 7.93 34.68
CA ASP A 49 -37.95 7.81 33.32
C ASP A 49 -36.85 8.00 32.26
N ASP A 50 -35.94 8.94 32.48
CA ASP A 50 -34.79 9.16 31.58
C ASP A 50 -33.80 7.99 31.64
N THR A 51 -33.55 7.42 32.82
CA THR A 51 -32.69 6.23 32.98
C THR A 51 -33.28 5.02 32.23
N ILE A 52 -34.59 4.78 32.38
CA ILE A 52 -35.29 3.70 31.66
C ILE A 52 -35.14 3.87 30.15
N LYS A 53 -35.34 5.09 29.62
CA LYS A 53 -35.17 5.36 28.18
C LYS A 53 -33.74 5.08 27.69
N GLN A 54 -32.73 5.42 28.48
CA GLN A 54 -31.33 5.14 28.11
C GLN A 54 -31.04 3.62 28.11
N LEU A 55 -31.57 2.87 29.08
CA LEU A 55 -31.48 1.41 29.12
C LEU A 55 -32.20 0.78 27.92
N ASP A 56 -33.38 1.26 27.55
CA ASP A 56 -34.11 0.81 26.37
C ASP A 56 -33.30 1.05 25.08
N GLN A 57 -32.71 2.23 24.93
CA GLN A 57 -31.87 2.54 23.76
C GLN A 57 -30.64 1.63 23.71
N ARG A 58 -29.97 1.40 24.85
CA ARG A 58 -28.83 0.49 24.93
C ARG A 58 -29.23 -0.94 24.57
N ASN A 59 -30.36 -1.43 25.06
CA ASN A 59 -30.88 -2.74 24.71
C ASN A 59 -31.14 -2.89 23.21
N ARG A 60 -31.70 -1.87 22.55
CA ARG A 60 -31.87 -1.87 21.07
C ARG A 60 -30.53 -1.92 20.35
N ASN A 61 -29.54 -1.15 20.78
CA ASN A 61 -28.20 -1.15 20.18
C ASN A 61 -27.52 -2.53 20.33
N ILE A 62 -27.58 -3.14 21.51
CA ILE A 62 -27.04 -4.49 21.74
C ILE A 62 -27.76 -5.52 20.88
N GLN A 63 -29.09 -5.45 20.76
CA GLN A 63 -29.85 -6.35 19.88
C GLN A 63 -29.43 -6.21 18.41
N PHE A 64 -29.23 -4.98 17.93
CA PHE A 64 -28.77 -4.72 16.57
C PHE A 64 -27.40 -5.38 16.33
N LEU A 65 -26.40 -5.10 17.17
CA LEU A 65 -25.06 -5.65 17.01
C LEU A 65 -25.03 -7.18 17.12
N LYS A 66 -25.81 -7.77 18.04
CA LYS A 66 -25.94 -9.23 18.13
C LYS A 66 -26.43 -9.84 16.83
N LYS A 67 -27.44 -9.22 16.21
CA LYS A 67 -27.96 -9.70 14.92
C LYS A 67 -26.92 -9.61 13.81
N GLU A 68 -26.13 -8.55 13.75
CA GLU A 68 -25.04 -8.44 12.77
C GLU A 68 -23.93 -9.48 13.00
N LEU A 69 -23.54 -9.68 14.26
CA LEU A 69 -22.57 -10.71 14.64
C LEU A 69 -23.07 -12.13 14.33
N GLU A 70 -24.34 -12.42 14.59
CA GLU A 70 -24.98 -13.70 14.26
C GLU A 70 -24.96 -13.96 12.74
N LEU A 71 -25.31 -12.96 11.94
CA LEU A 71 -25.26 -13.04 10.47
C LEU A 71 -23.84 -13.32 9.98
N LYS A 72 -22.84 -12.59 10.51
CA LYS A 72 -21.44 -12.80 10.12
C LYS A 72 -20.88 -14.14 10.57
N LEU A 73 -21.30 -14.62 11.74
CA LEU A 73 -20.94 -15.95 12.22
C LEU A 73 -21.49 -17.03 11.28
N GLU A 74 -22.74 -16.90 10.83
CA GLU A 74 -23.35 -17.82 9.87
C GLU A 74 -22.61 -17.83 8.52
N GLU A 75 -22.27 -16.65 7.99
CA GLU A 75 -21.46 -16.52 6.77
C GLU A 75 -20.10 -17.25 6.89
N ILE A 76 -19.37 -17.05 7.99
CA ILE A 76 -18.07 -17.68 8.22
C ILE A 76 -18.18 -19.20 8.39
N ILE A 77 -19.25 -19.69 9.02
CA ILE A 77 -19.49 -21.13 9.16
C ILE A 77 -19.71 -21.75 7.77
N LEU A 78 -20.54 -21.14 6.93
CA LEU A 78 -20.77 -21.61 5.56
C LEU A 78 -19.48 -21.58 4.73
N GLU A 79 -18.66 -20.53 4.88
CA GLU A 79 -17.37 -20.41 4.20
C GLU A 79 -16.38 -21.50 4.66
N LEU A 80 -16.33 -21.80 5.97
CA LEU A 80 -15.51 -22.88 6.53
C LEU A 80 -15.88 -24.25 5.97
N ASP A 81 -17.18 -24.55 5.86
CA ASP A 81 -17.66 -25.82 5.32
C ASP A 81 -17.31 -25.97 3.83
N ALA A 82 -17.46 -24.88 3.06
CA ALA A 82 -17.08 -24.81 1.66
C ALA A 82 -15.56 -25.01 1.46
N LEU A 83 -14.73 -24.32 2.26
CA LEU A 83 -13.27 -24.45 2.22
C LEU A 83 -12.81 -25.85 2.62
N THR A 84 -13.43 -26.46 3.62
CA THR A 84 -13.11 -27.84 4.05
C THR A 84 -13.42 -28.84 2.94
N THR A 85 -14.56 -28.68 2.27
CA THR A 85 -14.96 -29.50 1.12
C THR A 85 -13.98 -29.32 -0.06
N LEU A 86 -13.59 -28.07 -0.35
CA LEU A 86 -12.62 -27.78 -1.39
C LEU A 86 -11.24 -28.37 -1.07
N GLN A 87 -10.77 -28.22 0.17
CA GLN A 87 -9.50 -28.79 0.63
C GLN A 87 -9.46 -30.30 0.40
N SER A 88 -10.51 -31.02 0.80
CA SER A 88 -10.63 -32.46 0.58
C SER A 88 -10.50 -32.84 -0.91
N ARG A 89 -11.15 -32.08 -1.80
CA ARG A 89 -11.08 -32.30 -3.26
C ARG A 89 -9.68 -32.04 -3.81
N VAL A 90 -9.03 -30.94 -3.42
CA VAL A 90 -7.68 -30.58 -3.90
C VAL A 90 -6.64 -31.56 -3.39
N VAL A 91 -6.71 -31.96 -2.11
CA VAL A 91 -5.83 -32.99 -1.54
C VAL A 91 -5.99 -34.31 -2.29
N LYS A 92 -7.22 -34.74 -2.58
CA LYS A 92 -7.46 -35.96 -3.37
C LYS A 92 -6.86 -35.86 -4.78
N ALA A 93 -7.02 -34.72 -5.45
CA ALA A 93 -6.40 -34.49 -6.77
C ALA A 93 -4.86 -34.54 -6.69
N LEU A 94 -4.27 -33.97 -5.64
CA LEU A 94 -2.84 -34.01 -5.40
C LEU A 94 -2.32 -35.45 -5.18
N GLU A 95 -3.04 -36.27 -4.42
CA GLU A 95 -2.68 -37.70 -4.25
C GLU A 95 -2.73 -38.44 -5.59
N THR A 96 -3.72 -38.18 -6.44
CA THR A 96 -3.77 -38.74 -7.80
C THR A 96 -2.57 -38.30 -8.65
N CYS A 97 -2.12 -37.05 -8.53
CA CYS A 97 -0.89 -36.61 -9.20
C CYS A 97 0.35 -37.33 -8.66
N LYS A 98 0.45 -37.59 -7.34
CA LYS A 98 1.56 -38.35 -6.76
C LYS A 98 1.58 -39.80 -7.23
N GLU A 99 0.41 -40.44 -7.34
CA GLU A 99 0.27 -41.79 -7.88
C GLU A 99 0.70 -41.84 -9.35
N ALA A 100 0.23 -40.90 -10.18
CA ALA A 100 0.61 -40.79 -11.58
C ALA A 100 2.13 -40.57 -11.73
N LEU A 101 2.71 -39.63 -10.96
CA LEU A 101 4.14 -39.37 -10.97
C LEU A 101 4.97 -40.60 -10.62
N ARG A 102 4.55 -41.36 -9.61
CA ARG A 102 5.21 -42.61 -9.22
C ARG A 102 5.20 -43.62 -10.36
N ALA A 103 4.08 -43.76 -11.06
CA ALA A 103 4.00 -44.62 -12.23
C ALA A 103 4.94 -44.17 -13.36
N THR A 104 4.95 -42.88 -13.70
CA THR A 104 5.84 -42.32 -14.73
C THR A 104 7.31 -42.51 -14.39
N VAL A 105 7.71 -42.31 -13.12
CA VAL A 105 9.08 -42.54 -12.64
C VAL A 105 9.48 -44.01 -12.73
N LEU A 106 8.62 -44.94 -12.29
CA LEU A 106 8.87 -46.38 -12.41
C LEU A 106 9.02 -46.80 -13.89
N CYS A 107 8.20 -46.26 -14.79
CA CYS A 107 8.34 -46.49 -16.23
C CYS A 107 9.71 -46.04 -16.74
N LEU A 108 10.17 -44.84 -16.36
CA LEU A 108 11.51 -44.35 -16.73
C LEU A 108 12.62 -45.26 -16.16
N GLU A 109 12.54 -45.68 -14.90
CA GLU A 109 13.51 -46.56 -14.25
C GLU A 109 13.62 -47.94 -14.93
N GLU A 110 12.49 -48.54 -15.32
CA GLU A 110 12.50 -49.81 -16.05
C GLU A 110 13.09 -49.63 -17.45
N ARG A 111 12.74 -48.53 -18.14
CA ARG A 111 13.32 -48.21 -19.45
C ARG A 111 14.82 -47.95 -19.36
N MET A 112 15.33 -47.43 -18.25
CA MET A 112 16.78 -47.32 -17.99
C MET A 112 17.52 -48.66 -18.06
N LYS A 113 16.86 -49.80 -17.95
CA LYS A 113 17.48 -51.13 -18.08
C LYS A 113 17.59 -51.64 -19.53
N CYS A 114 16.97 -50.97 -20.50
CA CYS A 114 17.03 -51.35 -21.92
C CYS A 114 18.44 -51.16 -22.53
N VAL A 115 18.79 -51.97 -23.53
CA VAL A 115 20.11 -51.91 -24.18
C VAL A 115 20.32 -50.55 -24.88
N PRO A 116 21.48 -49.88 -24.74
CA PRO A 116 21.72 -48.55 -25.31
C PRO A 116 21.51 -48.46 -26.84
N SER A 117 21.73 -49.57 -27.56
CA SER A 117 21.55 -49.68 -29.02
C SER A 117 20.10 -49.47 -29.48
N ASP A 118 19.11 -49.86 -28.66
CA ASP A 118 17.67 -49.69 -28.95
C ASP A 118 17.13 -48.31 -28.54
N ARG A 119 17.97 -47.47 -27.94
CA ARG A 119 17.57 -46.19 -27.31
C ARG A 119 17.90 -44.96 -28.16
N LEU A 120 18.48 -45.16 -29.34
CA LEU A 120 18.74 -44.09 -30.29
C LEU A 120 17.41 -43.50 -30.77
N HIS A 121 17.11 -42.27 -30.35
CA HIS A 121 15.87 -41.52 -30.67
C HIS A 121 14.60 -42.04 -30.00
N ASP A 122 14.70 -42.42 -28.72
CA ASP A 122 13.56 -42.90 -27.95
C ASP A 122 12.52 -41.79 -27.68
N VAL A 123 11.49 -41.77 -28.53
CA VAL A 123 10.32 -40.89 -28.39
C VAL A 123 9.61 -41.12 -27.06
N VAL A 124 9.59 -42.37 -26.57
CA VAL A 124 8.87 -42.73 -25.34
C VAL A 124 9.56 -42.14 -24.12
N ASP A 125 10.89 -42.23 -24.03
CA ASP A 125 11.66 -41.62 -22.94
C ASP A 125 11.44 -40.09 -22.90
N ARG A 126 11.44 -39.44 -24.07
CA ARG A 126 11.19 -37.99 -24.16
C ARG A 126 9.77 -37.62 -23.71
N GLU A 127 8.75 -38.34 -24.16
CA GLU A 127 7.37 -38.04 -23.75
C GLU A 127 7.13 -38.38 -22.28
N LEU A 128 7.73 -39.44 -21.72
CA LEU A 128 7.68 -39.75 -20.28
C LEU A 128 8.36 -38.68 -19.43
N LEU A 129 9.48 -38.11 -19.89
CA LEU A 129 10.13 -36.99 -19.20
C LEU A 129 9.25 -35.74 -19.21
N LYS A 130 8.61 -35.41 -20.34
CA LYS A 130 7.65 -34.31 -20.40
C LYS A 130 6.43 -34.56 -19.51
N GLU A 131 5.89 -35.77 -19.54
CA GLU A 131 4.78 -36.18 -18.68
C GLU A 131 5.13 -35.99 -17.20
N LYS A 132 6.32 -36.43 -16.79
CA LYS A 132 6.86 -36.21 -15.45
C LYS A 132 6.89 -34.73 -15.09
N GLU A 133 7.50 -33.88 -15.93
CA GLU A 133 7.60 -32.43 -15.71
C GLU A 133 6.21 -31.78 -15.56
N VAL A 134 5.25 -32.16 -16.41
CA VAL A 134 3.88 -31.64 -16.36
C VAL A 134 3.18 -32.07 -15.06
N ILE A 135 3.28 -33.35 -14.67
CA ILE A 135 2.67 -33.85 -13.43
C ILE A 135 3.29 -33.17 -12.21
N GLU A 136 4.62 -32.99 -12.17
CA GLU A 136 5.32 -32.26 -11.11
C GLU A 136 4.85 -30.80 -11.02
N GLY A 137 4.66 -30.14 -12.16
CA GLY A 137 4.11 -28.78 -12.24
C GLY A 137 2.69 -28.69 -11.67
N VAL A 138 1.80 -29.62 -12.05
CA VAL A 138 0.42 -29.67 -11.54
C VAL A 138 0.40 -29.99 -10.04
N ALA A 139 1.18 -30.96 -9.59
CA ALA A 139 1.28 -31.30 -8.17
C ALA A 139 1.77 -30.12 -7.32
N SER A 140 2.78 -29.40 -7.80
CA SER A 140 3.29 -28.19 -7.14
C SER A 140 2.25 -27.07 -7.06
N LEU A 141 1.44 -26.90 -8.10
CA LEU A 141 0.32 -25.95 -8.08
C LEU A 141 -0.75 -26.36 -7.08
N LEU A 142 -1.18 -27.63 -7.09
CA LEU A 142 -2.18 -28.15 -6.16
C LEU A 142 -1.72 -28.04 -4.70
N GLN A 143 -0.43 -28.32 -4.42
CA GLN A 143 0.13 -28.15 -3.07
C GLN A 143 0.02 -26.70 -2.58
N ARG A 144 0.39 -25.71 -3.42
CA ARG A 144 0.22 -24.29 -3.07
C ARG A 144 -1.23 -23.92 -2.77
N VAL A 145 -2.18 -24.47 -3.53
CA VAL A 145 -3.61 -24.26 -3.29
C VAL A 145 -4.05 -24.89 -1.96
N VAL A 146 -3.57 -26.08 -1.61
CA VAL A 146 -3.83 -26.70 -0.29
C VAL A 146 -3.30 -25.82 0.83
N ASP A 147 -2.09 -25.28 0.70
CA ASP A 147 -1.48 -24.42 1.73
C ASP A 147 -2.30 -23.14 1.92
N GLN A 148 -2.73 -22.50 0.83
CA GLN A 148 -3.60 -21.31 0.85
C GLN A 148 -4.96 -21.58 1.50
N ILE A 149 -5.62 -22.69 1.14
CA ILE A 149 -6.91 -23.07 1.74
C ILE A 149 -6.73 -23.35 3.24
N THR A 150 -5.64 -24.02 3.62
CA THR A 150 -5.35 -24.34 5.02
C THR A 150 -5.20 -23.08 5.86
N GLU A 151 -4.48 -22.08 5.33
CA GLU A 151 -4.32 -20.79 6.01
C GLU A 151 -5.64 -20.02 6.08
N GLN A 152 -6.44 -20.02 5.01
CA GLN A 152 -7.76 -19.38 5.03
C GLN A 152 -8.70 -20.01 6.08
N ILE A 153 -8.71 -21.35 6.19
CA ILE A 153 -9.46 -22.06 7.23
C ILE A 153 -8.99 -21.63 8.63
N ARG A 154 -7.67 -21.49 8.84
CA ARG A 154 -7.10 -21.04 10.12
C ARG A 154 -7.58 -19.64 10.48
N LEU A 155 -7.54 -18.70 9.54
CA LEU A 155 -8.01 -17.32 9.72
C LEU A 155 -9.51 -17.27 10.01
N ASN A 156 -10.33 -17.99 9.24
CA ASN A 156 -11.77 -18.04 9.43
C ASN A 156 -12.16 -18.65 10.80
N ARG A 157 -11.41 -19.67 11.27
CA ARG A 157 -11.59 -20.21 12.64
C ARG A 157 -11.26 -19.18 13.72
N SER A 158 -10.23 -18.37 13.51
CA SER A 158 -9.88 -17.28 14.44
C SER A 158 -10.98 -16.23 14.49
N ALA A 159 -11.48 -15.79 13.33
CA ALA A 159 -12.58 -14.83 13.24
C ALA A 159 -13.86 -15.37 13.90
N LYS A 160 -14.19 -16.64 13.63
CA LYS A 160 -15.30 -17.36 14.28
C LYS A 160 -15.21 -17.29 15.81
N TYR A 161 -14.04 -17.60 16.37
CA TYR A 161 -13.83 -17.57 17.83
C TYR A 161 -14.10 -16.17 18.40
N HIS A 162 -13.61 -15.11 17.75
CA HIS A 162 -13.84 -13.74 18.21
C HIS A 162 -15.31 -13.32 18.13
N LEU A 163 -16.01 -13.71 17.06
CA LEU A 163 -17.45 -13.47 16.93
C LEU A 163 -18.26 -14.19 18.00
N GLU A 164 -17.95 -15.46 18.27
CA GLU A 164 -18.61 -16.25 19.33
C GLU A 164 -18.38 -15.63 20.72
N GLN A 165 -17.16 -15.16 20.99
CA GLN A 165 -16.83 -14.50 22.24
C GLN A 165 -17.56 -13.17 22.41
N ASP A 166 -17.58 -12.30 21.38
CA ASP A 166 -18.31 -11.02 21.44
C ASP A 166 -19.83 -11.25 21.61
N LEU A 167 -20.40 -12.23 20.89
CA LEU A 167 -21.80 -12.61 21.06
C LEU A 167 -22.13 -13.03 22.50
N LYS A 168 -21.26 -13.82 23.13
CA LYS A 168 -21.42 -14.24 24.52
C LYS A 168 -21.41 -13.04 25.46
N GLU A 169 -20.43 -12.15 25.32
CA GLU A 169 -20.32 -10.94 26.15
C GLU A 169 -21.54 -10.01 25.96
N LYS A 170 -22.03 -9.85 24.73
CA LYS A 170 -23.25 -9.08 24.45
C LYS A 170 -24.51 -9.72 25.01
N PHE A 171 -24.59 -11.05 24.99
CA PHE A 171 -25.71 -11.77 25.59
C PHE A 171 -25.75 -11.54 27.11
N GLU A 172 -24.60 -11.69 27.78
CA GLU A 172 -24.48 -11.43 29.22
C GLU A 172 -24.83 -9.97 29.58
N ALA A 173 -24.31 -9.01 28.80
CA ALA A 173 -24.63 -7.60 28.98
C ALA A 173 -26.14 -7.31 28.82
N GLN A 174 -26.78 -7.90 27.81
CA GLN A 174 -28.22 -7.75 27.60
C GLN A 174 -29.05 -8.34 28.74
N CYS A 175 -28.66 -9.50 29.30
CA CYS A 175 -29.35 -10.10 30.44
C CYS A 175 -29.30 -9.19 31.68
N ILE A 176 -28.15 -8.57 31.92
CA ILE A 176 -27.99 -7.59 33.01
C ILE A 176 -28.86 -6.36 32.74
N ASP A 177 -28.78 -5.76 31.55
CA ASP A 177 -29.52 -4.55 31.19
C ASP A 177 -31.04 -4.77 31.22
N ASN A 178 -31.53 -5.95 30.78
CA ASN A 178 -32.94 -6.35 30.93
C ASN A 178 -33.36 -6.48 32.39
N SER A 179 -32.49 -7.07 33.24
CA SER A 179 -32.77 -7.19 34.67
C SER A 179 -32.87 -5.80 35.31
N CYS A 180 -31.94 -4.89 34.97
CA CYS A 180 -31.96 -3.49 35.43
C CYS A 180 -33.23 -2.76 34.98
N ALA A 181 -33.68 -2.94 33.74
CA ALA A 181 -34.91 -2.35 33.22
C ALA A 181 -36.18 -2.84 33.96
N LEU A 182 -36.16 -4.07 34.48
CA LEU A 182 -37.27 -4.67 35.24
C LEU A 182 -37.23 -4.32 36.75
N MET A 183 -36.14 -3.76 37.26
CA MET A 183 -36.04 -3.39 38.68
C MET A 183 -36.94 -2.20 39.00
N THR A 184 -37.71 -2.32 40.07
CA THR A 184 -38.51 -1.23 40.62
C THR A 184 -38.01 -0.86 42.02
N SER A 185 -38.40 0.32 42.51
CA SER A 185 -38.09 0.79 43.86
C SER A 185 -38.56 -0.15 44.99
N HIS A 186 -39.50 -1.06 44.69
CA HIS A 186 -39.99 -2.08 45.62
C HIS A 186 -39.22 -3.41 45.55
N SER A 187 -38.35 -3.59 44.55
CA SER A 187 -37.59 -4.83 44.32
C SER A 187 -36.35 -4.96 45.23
N ILE A 188 -36.06 -3.95 46.06
CA ILE A 188 -34.92 -3.91 46.98
C ILE A 188 -35.39 -4.27 48.39
N GLU A 189 -35.52 -5.57 48.68
CA GLU A 189 -35.66 -6.03 50.06
C GLU A 189 -34.27 -5.97 50.74
N ASN A 190 -34.11 -5.09 51.73
CA ASN A 190 -32.90 -4.81 52.55
C ASN A 190 -31.80 -3.89 51.96
N PRO A 191 -31.85 -2.57 52.20
CA PRO A 191 -30.79 -1.62 51.84
C PRO A 191 -29.49 -1.74 52.67
N HIS A 192 -29.50 -2.49 53.78
CA HIS A 192 -28.44 -2.42 54.80
C HIS A 192 -27.25 -3.39 54.63
N GLN A 193 -27.24 -4.25 53.60
CA GLN A 193 -26.14 -5.21 53.37
C GLN A 193 -25.10 -4.76 52.34
N SER A 194 -25.34 -3.70 51.57
CA SER A 194 -24.36 -3.19 50.60
C SER A 194 -23.37 -2.22 51.25
N LYS A 195 -22.53 -2.71 52.18
CA LYS A 195 -21.38 -1.96 52.72
C LYS A 195 -20.04 -2.29 52.05
N ASN A 196 -20.08 -2.93 50.89
CA ASN A 196 -18.87 -3.20 50.11
C ASN A 196 -18.94 -2.48 48.76
N THR A 197 -19.06 -1.16 48.78
CA THR A 197 -18.73 -0.36 47.59
C THR A 197 -17.21 -0.25 47.54
N SER A 198 -16.55 -1.32 47.12
CA SER A 198 -15.17 -1.23 46.67
C SER A 198 -15.17 -0.23 45.51
N THR A 199 -14.58 0.94 45.74
CA THR A 199 -14.24 1.93 44.72
C THR A 199 -13.25 1.29 43.75
N LEU A 200 -13.75 0.43 42.87
CA LEU A 200 -12.98 -0.12 41.77
C LEU A 200 -12.69 1.04 40.80
N LEU A 201 -11.39 1.25 40.58
CA LEU A 201 -10.82 2.25 39.70
C LEU A 201 -11.49 2.25 38.31
N PRO A 202 -11.68 3.43 37.67
CA PRO A 202 -12.21 3.53 36.30
C PRO A 202 -11.25 3.01 35.21
N SER A 203 -10.19 2.27 35.54
CA SER A 203 -9.07 2.03 34.63
C SER A 203 -9.33 0.95 33.56
N LEU A 204 -10.53 0.35 33.51
CA LEU A 204 -10.92 -0.65 32.50
C LEU A 204 -12.16 -0.26 31.67
N THR A 205 -12.75 0.93 31.90
CA THR A 205 -13.98 1.31 31.21
C THR A 205 -13.72 1.70 29.75
N VAL A 206 -14.25 0.90 28.83
CA VAL A 206 -14.26 1.14 27.38
C VAL A 206 -15.26 2.26 27.07
N THR A 207 -14.87 3.25 26.26
CA THR A 207 -15.79 4.31 25.82
C THR A 207 -16.88 3.75 24.89
N PRO A 208 -18.06 4.38 24.78
CA PRO A 208 -19.12 3.92 23.87
C PRO A 208 -18.63 3.74 22.42
N LYS A 209 -17.75 4.64 21.96
CA LYS A 209 -17.15 4.56 20.62
C LYS A 209 -16.16 3.40 20.48
N GLN A 210 -15.36 3.11 21.51
CA GLN A 210 -14.49 1.93 21.52
C GLN A 210 -15.30 0.62 21.62
N TRP A 211 -16.48 0.64 22.24
CA TRP A 211 -17.38 -0.50 22.31
C TRP A 211 -18.01 -0.82 20.94
N GLU A 212 -18.47 0.20 20.20
CA GLU A 212 -18.94 0.06 18.81
C GLU A 212 -17.81 -0.45 17.91
N ASN A 213 -16.64 0.19 17.97
CA ASN A 213 -15.49 -0.18 17.15
C ASN A 213 -15.00 -1.63 17.38
N THR A 214 -15.10 -2.16 18.61
CA THR A 214 -14.67 -3.54 18.90
C THR A 214 -15.50 -4.55 18.11
N SER A 215 -16.81 -4.34 18.04
CA SER A 215 -17.69 -5.20 17.25
C SER A 215 -17.56 -4.94 15.77
N ASP A 216 -17.38 -3.68 15.34
CA ASP A 216 -17.09 -3.37 13.95
C ASP A 216 -15.79 -4.04 13.47
N ILE A 217 -14.77 -4.16 14.32
CA ILE A 217 -13.53 -4.89 14.01
C ILE A 217 -13.77 -6.39 13.87
N ASN A 218 -14.66 -6.98 14.67
CA ASN A 218 -15.01 -8.40 14.57
C ASN A 218 -15.93 -8.69 13.36
N ILE A 219 -16.83 -7.75 13.04
CA ILE A 219 -17.81 -7.82 11.93
C ILE A 219 -17.12 -7.53 10.59
N ALA A 220 -16.25 -6.52 10.55
CA ALA A 220 -15.43 -6.23 9.40
C ALA A 220 -14.49 -7.40 9.20
N LYS A 221 -14.52 -8.01 8.01
CA LYS A 221 -13.44 -8.88 7.57
C LYS A 221 -12.17 -8.03 7.64
N GLN A 222 -11.35 -8.19 8.68
CA GLN A 222 -10.01 -7.60 8.77
C GLN A 222 -9.28 -7.79 7.43
N THR A 223 -9.49 -8.96 6.79
CA THR A 223 -9.03 -9.30 5.44
C THR A 223 -9.55 -8.39 4.32
N ALA A 224 -10.83 -8.00 4.31
CA ALA A 224 -11.38 -7.12 3.27
C ALA A 224 -10.86 -5.69 3.41
N THR A 225 -10.79 -5.17 4.64
CA THR A 225 -10.19 -3.87 4.91
C THR A 225 -8.70 -3.84 4.59
N ASP A 226 -7.96 -4.91 4.92
CA ASP A 226 -6.54 -5.01 4.60
C ASP A 226 -6.29 -5.20 3.10
N MET A 227 -7.13 -5.97 2.41
CA MET A 227 -7.08 -6.12 0.95
C MET A 227 -7.38 -4.80 0.24
N GLN A 228 -8.34 -4.02 0.74
CA GLN A 228 -8.65 -2.69 0.21
C GLN A 228 -7.50 -1.71 0.42
N LYS A 229 -6.89 -1.70 1.62
CA LYS A 229 -5.69 -0.90 1.90
C LYS A 229 -4.53 -1.29 0.99
N GLN A 230 -4.27 -2.58 0.82
CA GLN A 230 -3.20 -3.07 -0.04
C GLN A 230 -3.46 -2.74 -1.52
N LEU A 231 -4.72 -2.81 -1.97
CA LEU A 231 -5.12 -2.40 -3.32
C LEU A 231 -4.84 -0.92 -3.55
N GLN A 232 -5.24 -0.05 -2.62
CA GLN A 232 -4.98 1.38 -2.68
C GLN A 232 -3.48 1.69 -2.69
N ALA A 233 -2.71 1.11 -1.78
CA ALA A 233 -1.26 1.29 -1.71
C ALA A 233 -0.57 0.87 -3.01
N THR A 234 -0.97 -0.27 -3.58
CA THR A 234 -0.41 -0.77 -4.84
C THR A 234 -0.77 0.15 -6.01
N THR A 235 -2.02 0.64 -6.08
CA THR A 235 -2.46 1.58 -7.12
C THR A 235 -1.69 2.90 -7.05
N MET A 236 -1.46 3.44 -5.86
CA MET A 236 -0.63 4.64 -5.69
C MET A 236 0.82 4.40 -6.11
N ALA A 237 1.40 3.25 -5.78
CA ALA A 237 2.76 2.90 -6.19
C ALA A 237 2.91 2.83 -7.72
N PHE A 238 1.94 2.22 -8.42
CA PHE A 238 1.91 2.22 -9.89
C PHE A 238 1.84 3.64 -10.46
N GLN A 239 0.94 4.48 -9.93
CA GLN A 239 0.79 5.87 -10.40
C GLN A 239 2.09 6.67 -10.22
N MET A 240 2.76 6.52 -9.08
CA MET A 240 4.05 7.16 -8.83
C MET A 240 5.14 6.66 -9.79
N ASN A 241 5.25 5.34 -9.98
CA ASN A 241 6.24 4.75 -10.89
C ASN A 241 6.03 5.16 -12.36
N ILE A 242 4.76 5.21 -12.81
CA ILE A 242 4.40 5.67 -14.16
C ILE A 242 4.81 7.14 -14.33
N GLN A 243 4.52 7.99 -13.34
CA GLN A 243 4.86 9.40 -13.41
C GLN A 243 6.38 9.63 -13.41
N GLU A 244 7.12 8.90 -12.58
CA GLU A 244 8.58 8.95 -12.53
C GLU A 244 9.19 8.49 -13.87
N ASN A 245 8.75 7.37 -14.42
CA ASN A 245 9.24 6.89 -15.72
C ASN A 245 8.88 7.84 -16.87
N LYS A 246 7.71 8.48 -16.86
CA LYS A 246 7.36 9.53 -17.83
C LYS A 246 8.31 10.73 -17.74
N SER A 247 8.63 11.18 -16.53
CA SER A 247 9.57 12.28 -16.32
C SER A 247 10.97 11.92 -16.82
N LEU A 248 11.48 10.75 -16.43
CA LEU A 248 12.79 10.27 -16.86
C LEU A 248 12.86 10.12 -18.39
N LYS A 249 11.87 9.48 -19.02
CA LYS A 249 11.81 9.34 -20.48
C LYS A 249 11.86 10.71 -21.18
N SER A 250 11.07 11.68 -20.71
CA SER A 250 11.09 13.04 -21.27
C SER A 250 12.44 13.74 -21.12
N GLN A 251 13.12 13.56 -19.98
CA GLN A 251 14.47 14.09 -19.77
C GLN A 251 15.48 13.47 -20.76
N MET A 252 15.38 12.15 -21.01
CA MET A 252 16.24 11.44 -21.96
C MET A 252 15.97 11.87 -23.40
N GLU A 253 14.71 12.07 -23.80
CA GLU A 253 14.34 12.60 -25.12
C GLU A 253 14.91 14.02 -25.33
N ASN A 254 14.86 14.86 -24.30
CA ASN A 254 15.47 16.20 -24.34
C ASN A 254 16.99 16.14 -24.45
N GLN A 255 17.66 15.18 -23.79
CA GLN A 255 19.10 14.97 -23.94
C GLN A 255 19.45 14.45 -25.34
N LEU A 256 18.67 13.52 -25.89
CA LEU A 256 18.85 13.00 -27.25
C LEU A 256 18.78 14.14 -28.28
N ALA A 257 17.83 15.07 -28.15
CA ALA A 257 17.74 16.23 -29.03
C ALA A 257 19.03 17.09 -29.02
N LYS A 258 19.63 17.29 -27.84
CA LYS A 258 20.91 18.02 -27.72
C LYS A 258 22.06 17.26 -28.37
N VAL A 259 22.15 15.94 -28.15
CA VAL A 259 23.16 15.07 -28.75
C VAL A 259 23.07 15.06 -30.28
N LEU A 260 21.86 15.02 -30.84
CA LEU A 260 21.65 15.11 -32.29
C LEU A 260 22.08 16.46 -32.87
N SER A 261 21.84 17.57 -32.15
CA SER A 261 22.34 18.89 -32.55
C SER A 261 23.87 18.96 -32.54
N GLU A 262 24.51 18.40 -31.51
CA GLU A 262 25.98 18.34 -31.42
C GLU A 262 26.57 17.47 -32.54
N LEU A 263 25.93 16.33 -32.84
CA LEU A 263 26.33 15.46 -33.93
C LEU A 263 26.31 16.18 -35.29
N ALA A 264 25.27 16.97 -35.55
CA ALA A 264 25.17 17.78 -36.75
C ALA A 264 26.24 18.88 -36.81
N GLY A 265 26.53 19.53 -35.67
CA GLY A 265 27.62 20.51 -35.56
C GLY A 265 28.99 19.88 -35.84
N GLN A 266 29.27 18.73 -35.23
CA GLN A 266 30.52 18.00 -35.40
C GLN A 266 30.71 17.50 -36.84
N GLN A 267 29.64 17.01 -37.46
CA GLN A 267 29.64 16.62 -38.87
C GLN A 267 30.03 17.79 -39.78
N LYS A 268 29.45 18.98 -39.53
CA LYS A 268 29.77 20.19 -40.30
C LYS A 268 31.24 20.60 -40.11
N ILE A 269 31.75 20.60 -38.89
CA ILE A 269 33.16 20.92 -38.59
C ILE A 269 34.09 19.96 -39.33
N ARG A 270 33.76 18.67 -39.37
CA ARG A 270 34.54 17.67 -40.11
C ARG A 270 34.57 17.96 -41.61
N GLU A 271 33.42 18.31 -42.19
CA GLU A 271 33.31 18.69 -43.60
C GLU A 271 34.15 19.94 -43.91
N ASP A 272 34.05 20.99 -43.08
CA ASP A 272 34.83 22.22 -43.20
C ASP A 272 36.35 21.95 -43.11
N LEU A 273 36.78 21.08 -42.19
CA LEU A 273 38.19 20.66 -42.06
C LEU A 273 38.68 19.87 -43.28
N GLN A 274 37.83 19.01 -43.86
CA GLN A 274 38.15 18.27 -45.08
C GLN A 274 38.31 19.22 -46.27
N VAL A 275 37.39 20.19 -46.43
CA VAL A 275 37.50 21.22 -47.48
C VAL A 275 38.80 22.01 -47.32
N ALA A 276 39.11 22.52 -46.12
CA ALA A 276 40.35 23.24 -45.84
C ALA A 276 41.61 22.40 -46.14
N THR A 277 41.57 21.09 -45.87
CA THR A 277 42.65 20.16 -46.19
C THR A 277 42.86 20.07 -47.71
N THR A 278 41.78 19.92 -48.49
CA THR A 278 41.87 19.84 -49.96
C THR A 278 42.37 21.15 -50.59
N GLU A 279 41.99 22.30 -50.05
CA GLU A 279 42.49 23.60 -50.49
C GLU A 279 43.99 23.75 -50.19
N ALA A 280 44.42 23.41 -48.97
CA ALA A 280 45.83 23.42 -48.59
C ALA A 280 46.67 22.48 -49.48
N GLU A 281 46.14 21.29 -49.82
CA GLU A 281 46.76 20.35 -50.75
C GLU A 281 46.91 20.93 -52.17
N ARG A 282 45.93 21.71 -52.65
CA ARG A 282 46.04 22.42 -53.93
C ARG A 282 47.17 23.45 -53.91
N PHE A 283 47.31 24.23 -52.83
CA PHE A 283 48.41 25.18 -52.67
C PHE A 283 49.77 24.46 -52.59
N LEU A 284 49.85 23.34 -51.87
CA LEU A 284 51.07 22.53 -51.79
C LEU A 284 51.47 21.99 -53.16
N SER A 285 50.53 21.44 -53.93
CA SER A 285 50.78 20.92 -55.28
C SER A 285 51.31 22.01 -56.21
N LEU A 286 50.75 23.23 -56.13
CA LEU A 286 51.24 24.38 -56.89
C LEU A 286 52.67 24.76 -56.50
N ALA A 287 52.97 24.85 -55.20
CA ALA A 287 54.30 25.18 -54.69
C ALA A 287 55.34 24.10 -55.08
N GLN A 288 54.98 22.82 -54.98
CA GLN A 288 55.81 21.69 -55.41
C GLN A 288 56.07 21.70 -56.92
N THR A 289 55.05 21.98 -57.73
CA THR A 289 55.19 22.10 -59.20
C THR A 289 56.12 23.25 -59.57
N ARG A 290 55.95 24.44 -58.95
CA ARG A 290 56.85 25.59 -59.13
C ARG A 290 58.29 25.25 -58.75
N LEU A 291 58.48 24.58 -57.62
CA LEU A 291 59.79 24.15 -57.16
C LEU A 291 60.43 23.15 -58.13
N HIS A 292 59.67 22.18 -58.64
CA HIS A 292 60.15 21.20 -59.63
C HIS A 292 60.62 21.88 -60.92
N LEU A 293 59.83 22.80 -61.48
CA LEU A 293 60.20 23.55 -62.69
C LEU A 293 61.50 24.35 -62.49
N ARG A 294 61.69 24.96 -61.31
CA ARG A 294 62.92 25.71 -61.00
C ARG A 294 64.16 24.82 -60.86
N HIS A 295 64.01 23.54 -60.53
CA HIS A 295 65.11 22.57 -60.51
C HIS A 295 65.56 22.13 -61.91
N GLN A 296 64.77 22.40 -62.96
CA GLN A 296 65.12 22.10 -64.35
C GLN A 296 65.93 23.22 -65.03
N ARG A 297 66.26 24.30 -64.30
CA ARG A 297 67.09 25.40 -64.84
C ARG A 297 68.47 24.86 -65.29
N PRO A 298 69.05 25.37 -66.39
CA PRO A 298 70.40 24.98 -66.82
C PRO A 298 71.43 25.18 -65.71
N ALA A 299 72.48 24.34 -65.67
CA ALA A 299 73.40 24.22 -64.53
C ALA A 299 74.00 25.55 -64.01
N LYS A 300 74.33 26.49 -64.91
CA LYS A 300 74.91 27.80 -64.51
C LYS A 300 73.88 28.77 -63.91
N GLU A 301 72.59 28.56 -64.17
CA GLU A 301 71.46 29.38 -63.70
C GLU A 301 70.73 28.75 -62.50
N GLN A 302 71.27 27.65 -61.96
CA GLN A 302 70.72 26.94 -60.81
C GLN A 302 71.11 27.63 -59.49
N CYS A 303 70.77 28.91 -59.42
CA CYS A 303 71.06 29.79 -58.29
C CYS A 303 70.09 29.54 -57.13
N HIS A 304 70.62 29.53 -55.90
CA HIS A 304 69.84 29.48 -54.67
C HIS A 304 69.36 30.89 -54.25
N ASP A 305 68.53 31.47 -55.10
CA ASP A 305 68.00 32.82 -54.94
C ASP A 305 66.91 32.90 -53.82
N PRO A 306 66.52 34.12 -53.38
CA PRO A 306 65.51 34.28 -52.34
C PRO A 306 64.17 33.61 -52.63
N ALA A 307 63.77 33.53 -53.91
CA ALA A 307 62.52 32.92 -54.30
C ALA A 307 62.60 31.37 -54.30
N GLN A 308 63.78 30.79 -54.52
CA GLN A 308 64.04 29.35 -54.27
C GLN A 308 63.91 29.03 -52.77
N SER A 309 64.52 29.84 -51.90
CA SER A 309 64.41 29.68 -50.44
C SER A 309 62.97 29.83 -49.94
N GLN A 310 62.22 30.81 -50.49
CA GLN A 310 60.82 31.03 -50.13
C GLN A 310 59.93 29.85 -50.52
N LEU A 311 60.09 29.28 -51.72
CA LEU A 311 59.33 28.10 -52.16
C LEU A 311 59.61 26.87 -51.29
N LEU A 312 60.86 26.65 -50.89
CA LEU A 312 61.22 25.56 -49.97
C LEU A 312 60.53 25.74 -48.61
N SER A 313 60.57 26.96 -48.06
CA SER A 313 59.87 27.30 -46.82
C SER A 313 58.34 27.13 -46.94
N GLU A 314 57.75 27.61 -48.04
CA GLU A 314 56.32 27.48 -48.33
C GLU A 314 55.88 26.02 -48.40
N VAL A 315 56.62 25.16 -49.11
CA VAL A 315 56.36 23.71 -49.16
C VAL A 315 56.43 23.08 -47.77
N GLN A 316 57.44 23.42 -46.95
CA GLN A 316 57.57 22.91 -45.58
C GLN A 316 56.39 23.36 -44.70
N GLN A 317 56.02 24.64 -44.75
CA GLN A 317 54.93 25.20 -43.95
C GLN A 317 53.58 24.62 -44.35
N LEU A 318 53.28 24.54 -45.65
CA LEU A 318 52.03 23.93 -46.16
C LEU A 318 51.94 22.46 -45.76
N THR A 319 53.03 21.71 -45.86
CA THR A 319 53.09 20.30 -45.42
C THR A 319 52.78 20.17 -43.92
N ALA A 320 53.35 21.05 -43.09
CA ALA A 320 53.08 21.07 -41.65
C ALA A 320 51.62 21.44 -41.33
N GLN A 321 51.03 22.40 -42.05
CA GLN A 321 49.62 22.80 -41.88
C GLN A 321 48.66 21.68 -42.29
N ILE A 322 48.89 21.04 -43.44
CA ILE A 322 48.10 19.87 -43.88
C ILE A 322 48.17 18.74 -42.85
N SER A 323 49.36 18.47 -42.28
CA SER A 323 49.52 17.48 -41.21
C SER A 323 48.67 17.81 -39.97
N ARG A 324 48.59 19.09 -39.57
CA ARG A 324 47.73 19.54 -38.46
C ARG A 324 46.24 19.40 -38.80
N LEU A 325 45.82 19.81 -40.00
CA LEU A 325 44.42 19.67 -40.45
C LEU A 325 43.99 18.20 -40.49
N ARG A 326 44.83 17.30 -41.03
CA ARG A 326 44.56 15.85 -41.04
C ARG A 326 44.42 15.27 -39.64
N LYS A 327 45.26 15.71 -38.68
CA LYS A 327 45.12 15.32 -37.27
C LYS A 327 43.79 15.82 -36.67
N ALA A 328 43.38 17.05 -37.00
CA ALA A 328 42.11 17.60 -36.54
C ALA A 328 40.91 16.84 -37.14
N VAL A 329 40.96 16.44 -38.41
CA VAL A 329 39.94 15.57 -39.04
C VAL A 329 39.85 14.23 -38.30
N ALA A 330 40.98 13.56 -38.05
CA ALA A 330 41.00 12.28 -37.35
C ALA A 330 40.43 12.36 -35.92
N HIS A 331 40.76 13.44 -35.20
CA HIS A 331 40.20 13.70 -33.88
C HIS A 331 38.70 13.99 -33.95
N SER A 332 38.26 14.79 -34.94
CA SER A 332 36.85 15.09 -35.15
C SER A 332 36.01 13.84 -35.45
N GLU A 333 36.55 12.90 -36.21
CA GLU A 333 35.93 11.58 -36.46
C GLU A 333 35.82 10.73 -35.19
N GLU A 334 36.80 10.80 -34.29
CA GLU A 334 36.76 10.07 -33.02
C GLU A 334 35.69 10.62 -32.08
N GLU A 335 35.62 11.94 -31.94
CA GLU A 335 34.57 12.63 -31.19
C GLU A 335 33.18 12.29 -31.75
N GLN A 336 33.03 12.30 -33.07
CA GLN A 336 31.78 11.92 -33.71
C GLN A 336 31.39 10.47 -33.41
N ARG A 337 32.35 9.53 -33.42
CA ARG A 337 32.08 8.14 -33.00
C ARG A 337 31.64 8.07 -31.54
N ALA A 338 32.17 8.91 -30.66
CA ALA A 338 31.74 8.97 -29.26
C ALA A 338 30.31 9.51 -29.11
N ILE A 339 29.97 10.59 -29.83
CA ILE A 339 28.62 11.17 -29.83
C ILE A 339 27.58 10.17 -30.37
N VAL A 340 27.92 9.44 -31.44
CA VAL A 340 27.04 8.38 -32.00
C VAL A 340 26.80 7.25 -31.01
N ARG A 341 27.80 6.83 -30.23
CA ARG A 341 27.58 5.83 -29.17
C ARG A 341 26.60 6.32 -28.11
N CYS A 342 26.79 7.56 -27.64
CA CYS A 342 25.87 8.20 -26.68
C CYS A 342 24.43 8.30 -27.23
N GLN A 343 24.28 8.63 -28.52
CA GLN A 343 22.98 8.65 -29.19
C GLN A 343 22.30 7.27 -29.13
N LEU A 344 23.01 6.19 -29.50
CA LEU A 344 22.45 4.84 -29.50
C LEU A 344 22.05 4.38 -28.10
N GLU A 345 22.90 4.63 -27.10
CA GLU A 345 22.60 4.32 -25.69
C GLU A 345 21.36 5.06 -25.19
N LEU A 346 21.20 6.34 -25.52
CA LEU A 346 20.01 7.11 -25.16
C LEU A 346 18.75 6.57 -25.86
N GLN A 347 18.85 6.21 -27.14
CA GLN A 347 17.73 5.64 -27.90
C GLN A 347 17.26 4.30 -27.32
N GLU A 348 18.20 3.40 -27.03
CA GLU A 348 17.91 2.11 -26.40
C GLU A 348 17.22 2.30 -25.04
N ASN A 349 17.75 3.18 -24.19
CA ASN A 349 17.14 3.43 -22.89
C ASN A 349 15.74 4.07 -22.99
N ILE A 350 15.51 4.97 -23.95
CA ILE A 350 14.17 5.54 -24.20
C ILE A 350 13.19 4.44 -24.61
N GLU A 351 13.63 3.51 -25.47
CA GLU A 351 12.81 2.37 -25.90
C GLU A 351 12.48 1.43 -24.72
N ILE A 352 13.47 1.10 -23.89
CA ILE A 352 13.27 0.33 -22.66
C ILE A 352 12.24 1.02 -21.76
N LYS A 353 12.36 2.33 -21.54
CA LYS A 353 11.40 3.10 -20.72
C LYS A 353 10.01 3.18 -21.36
N ALA A 354 9.92 3.26 -22.69
CA ALA A 354 8.65 3.22 -23.39
C ALA A 354 7.94 1.86 -23.21
N ASN A 355 8.70 0.77 -23.27
CA ASN A 355 8.19 -0.58 -23.03
C ASN A 355 7.72 -0.76 -21.58
N SER A 356 8.52 -0.31 -20.60
CA SER A 356 8.10 -0.32 -19.18
C SER A 356 6.81 0.48 -18.95
N LEU A 357 6.70 1.67 -19.55
CA LEU A 357 5.49 2.48 -19.45
C LEU A 357 4.27 1.79 -20.08
N TYR A 358 4.42 1.15 -21.24
CA TYR A 358 3.33 0.40 -21.87
C TYR A 358 2.84 -0.74 -20.97
N ILE A 359 3.76 -1.51 -20.38
CA ILE A 359 3.42 -2.60 -19.46
C ILE A 359 2.66 -2.05 -18.25
N ASP A 360 3.20 -1.04 -17.58
CA ASP A 360 2.61 -0.53 -16.33
C ASP A 360 1.30 0.25 -16.57
N GLU A 361 1.24 1.09 -17.60
CA GLU A 361 0.10 1.98 -17.86
C GLU A 361 -1.05 1.27 -18.59
N VAL A 362 -0.74 0.32 -19.49
CA VAL A 362 -1.76 -0.35 -20.31
C VAL A 362 -2.04 -1.76 -19.80
N VAL A 363 -1.03 -2.64 -19.80
CA VAL A 363 -1.23 -4.07 -19.52
C VAL A 363 -1.62 -4.31 -18.06
N CYS A 364 -0.84 -3.77 -17.13
CA CYS A 364 -1.12 -3.89 -15.70
C CYS A 364 -2.45 -3.23 -15.32
N THR A 365 -2.78 -2.07 -15.89
CA THR A 365 -4.07 -1.40 -15.64
C THR A 365 -5.25 -2.25 -16.10
N GLN A 366 -5.20 -2.80 -17.31
CA GLN A 366 -6.27 -3.66 -17.85
C GLN A 366 -6.49 -4.91 -16.99
N HIS A 367 -5.42 -5.55 -16.50
CA HIS A 367 -5.56 -6.70 -15.61
C HIS A 367 -6.10 -6.34 -14.23
N ARG A 368 -5.93 -5.08 -13.79
CA ARG A 368 -6.38 -4.61 -12.48
C ARG A 368 -7.77 -3.99 -12.49
N GLU A 369 -8.29 -3.59 -13.64
CA GLU A 369 -9.64 -3.00 -13.79
C GLU A 369 -10.77 -3.87 -13.19
N PRO A 370 -10.80 -5.21 -13.39
CA PRO A 370 -11.81 -6.07 -12.76
C PRO A 370 -11.71 -6.13 -11.24
N ILE A 371 -10.50 -5.98 -10.68
CA ILE A 371 -10.26 -5.97 -9.23
C ILE A 371 -10.84 -4.70 -8.60
N ILE A 372 -10.84 -3.59 -9.34
CA ILE A 372 -11.39 -2.30 -8.89
C ILE A 372 -12.93 -2.32 -8.92
N ILE A 373 -13.54 -2.99 -9.89
CA ILE A 373 -14.99 -3.07 -10.08
C ILE A 373 -15.67 -4.04 -9.09
N ASN A 374 -14.95 -5.07 -8.62
CA ASN A 374 -15.49 -6.09 -7.71
C ASN A 374 -15.50 -5.72 -6.21
N ASN A 375 -15.46 -4.43 -5.85
CA ASN A 375 -15.70 -4.00 -4.48
C ASN A 375 -17.21 -4.11 -4.16
N PHE A 376 -17.64 -5.24 -3.58
CA PHE A 376 -18.93 -5.41 -2.91
C PHE A 376 -18.75 -5.51 -1.39
#